data_AF-A0A524PHK0-F1
#
_entry.id   AF-A0A524PHK0-F1
#
_cell.length_a   1.000
_cell.length_b   1.000
_cell.length_c   1.000
_cell.angle_alpha   90.00
_cell.angle_beta   90.00
_cell.angle_gamma   90.00
#
_symmetry.space_group_name_H-M   'P 1'
#
loop_
_entity.id
_entity.type
_entity.pdbx_description
1 polymer ?
#
loop_
_entity_poly.entity_id
_entity_poly.type
_entity_poly.pdbx_seq_one_letter_code
_entity_poly.pdbx_strand_id
1 'polypeptide(L)'
;MRKRSSLSQSILSAALLVGMTAMWIVLAPIQFGGQSSYVIIAGASMEPALHWGDLVIARQSRSYEIGDIIAYTHPRIGPVIHRIIEKEGLSYRLQGDNNDWVDSYQPTTDEIIGKSWITMPGLANILQHVRTPIGLALLSFVFGFMVLVTLSQSKDREGAWYKSTRQKKGLAPLKNLSEIRDGWTFPLTAFLLGGVLLGYFAFTTPLVDTITVEIPFQHRGKFSYYGDAPPSVYDQGRIESGDAIFHSIVSEFRTSFDYQFSAPALTEISGEYQISMEISEPNGWRRQIVLVPPTDFNGDDLRLTTRIDINRILWLIGHLQNRTEFKRSVYDVRILPVVNIEAEVSGHAIQDQFSPILHFKLDDFQLYLDGTNPVEETGDPFSPTQIGMIEQTKQIPATLHILGIDIKTETARWIAGSITFVSLLGLILIFVPIMQSWNQGRSSQIALQYSDILLDVDKLPKSTAAQTFTVSSFSDLARLAHSMSLLVLHQSKGNEHTYLLKSEDSAYRFTLQDESPEIET
;
A
#
# COMPACT_ATOMS: atom_id res chain seq x y z
N MET A 1 -3.48 41.40 -33.35
CA MET A 1 -3.25 40.29 -32.39
C MET A 1 -2.80 39.05 -33.17
N ARG A 2 -1.56 38.57 -32.98
CA ARG A 2 -1.03 37.37 -33.65
C ARG A 2 -1.80 36.13 -33.17
N LYS A 3 -2.50 35.41 -34.07
CA LYS A 3 -3.02 34.06 -33.81
C LYS A 3 -1.83 33.18 -33.40
N ARG A 4 -1.74 32.80 -32.12
CA ARG A 4 -0.85 31.72 -31.68
C ARG A 4 -1.23 30.47 -32.47
N SER A 5 -0.28 29.83 -33.15
CA SER A 5 -0.51 28.61 -33.92
C SER A 5 -1.06 27.52 -33.00
N SER A 6 -1.98 26.69 -33.49
CA SER A 6 -2.60 25.58 -32.73
C SER A 6 -1.56 24.68 -32.06
N LEU A 7 -0.41 24.48 -32.70
CA LEU A 7 0.76 23.78 -32.15
C LEU A 7 1.25 24.33 -30.81
N SER A 8 1.30 25.66 -30.62
CA SER A 8 1.76 26.26 -29.36
C SER A 8 0.80 26.03 -28.20
N GLN A 9 -0.51 25.87 -28.49
CA GLN A 9 -1.52 25.54 -27.49
C GLN A 9 -1.46 24.05 -27.12
N SER A 10 -1.25 23.17 -28.09
CA SER A 10 -1.07 21.73 -27.85
C SER A 10 0.20 21.40 -27.07
N ILE A 11 1.30 22.13 -27.31
CA ILE A 11 2.54 21.97 -26.53
C ILE A 11 2.34 22.44 -25.08
N LEU A 12 1.65 23.56 -24.89
CA LEU A 12 1.35 24.07 -23.55
C LEU A 12 0.43 23.12 -22.77
N SER A 13 -0.60 22.57 -23.41
CA SER A 13 -1.49 21.59 -22.77
C SER A 13 -0.78 20.27 -22.47
N ALA A 14 0.08 19.79 -23.38
CA ALA A 14 0.90 18.61 -23.14
C ALA A 14 1.88 18.84 -21.97
N ALA A 15 2.55 19.99 -21.91
CA ALA A 15 3.44 20.35 -20.81
C ALA A 15 2.70 20.45 -19.47
N LEU A 16 1.49 21.02 -19.47
CA LEU A 16 0.62 21.06 -18.29
C LEU A 16 0.23 19.65 -17.84
N LEU A 17 -0.17 18.77 -18.76
CA LEU A 17 -0.50 17.38 -18.45
C LEU A 17 0.70 16.65 -17.85
N VAL A 18 1.88 16.76 -18.45
CA VAL A 18 3.12 16.17 -17.92
C VAL A 18 3.44 16.72 -16.53
N GLY A 19 3.28 18.03 -16.31
CA GLY A 19 3.48 18.65 -15.01
C GLY A 19 2.50 18.14 -13.95
N MET A 20 1.20 18.07 -14.28
CA MET A 20 0.17 17.53 -13.39
C MET A 20 0.42 16.05 -13.07
N THR A 21 0.82 15.27 -14.07
CA THR A 21 1.20 13.87 -13.92
C THR A 21 2.41 13.71 -13.01
N ALA A 22 3.48 14.47 -13.21
CA ALA A 22 4.68 14.41 -12.37
C ALA A 22 4.35 14.80 -10.92
N MET A 23 3.55 15.85 -10.74
CA MET A 23 3.05 16.28 -9.44
C MET A 23 2.20 15.20 -8.76
N TRP A 24 1.33 14.52 -9.51
CA TRP A 24 0.54 13.39 -9.02
C TRP A 24 1.43 12.23 -8.56
N ILE A 25 2.45 11.84 -9.33
CA ILE A 25 3.38 10.75 -8.93
C ILE A 25 4.08 11.09 -7.61
N VAL A 26 4.57 12.33 -7.49
CA VAL A 26 5.31 12.77 -6.29
C VAL A 26 4.40 12.77 -5.05
N LEU A 27 3.15 13.18 -5.22
CA LEU A 27 2.16 13.26 -4.15
C LEU A 27 1.29 11.99 -4.03
N ALA A 28 1.58 10.95 -4.82
CA ALA A 28 0.74 9.76 -4.90
C ALA A 28 0.59 9.14 -3.50
N PRO A 29 -0.66 8.91 -3.03
CA PRO A 29 -0.87 8.29 -1.74
C PRO A 29 -0.33 6.85 -1.68
N ILE A 30 0.09 6.38 -0.49
CA ILE A 30 0.56 4.99 -0.28
C ILE A 30 -0.50 3.98 -0.70
N GLN A 31 -1.79 4.30 -0.53
CA GLN A 31 -2.90 3.44 -0.98
C GLN A 31 -2.94 3.24 -2.49
N PHE A 32 -2.25 4.07 -3.28
CA PHE A 32 -2.15 3.96 -4.74
C PHE A 32 -0.74 3.58 -5.20
N GLY A 33 0.07 2.96 -4.33
CA GLY A 33 1.46 2.59 -4.63
C GLY A 33 2.45 3.76 -4.64
N GLY A 34 2.02 4.94 -4.16
CA GLY A 34 2.88 6.08 -3.95
C GLY A 34 3.62 6.01 -2.61
N GLN A 35 4.31 7.11 -2.26
CA GLN A 35 5.13 7.17 -1.05
C GLN A 35 4.57 8.13 0.01
N SER A 36 3.43 8.78 -0.26
CA SER A 36 2.91 9.86 0.59
C SER A 36 1.67 9.43 1.38
N SER A 37 1.57 9.83 2.64
CA SER A 37 0.40 9.68 3.50
C SER A 37 -0.05 11.05 3.98
N TYR A 38 -1.34 11.20 4.27
CA TYR A 38 -1.97 12.47 4.59
C TYR A 38 -2.56 12.38 5.99
N VAL A 39 -1.91 13.06 6.93
CA VAL A 39 -2.25 13.05 8.35
C VAL A 39 -2.83 14.40 8.73
N ILE A 40 -4.03 14.40 9.30
CA ILE A 40 -4.64 15.60 9.87
C ILE A 40 -4.29 15.62 11.36
N ILE A 41 -3.75 16.74 11.83
CA ILE A 41 -3.37 16.89 13.24
C ILE A 41 -4.62 17.15 14.07
N ALA A 42 -4.92 16.18 14.94
CA ALA A 42 -6.09 16.17 15.81
C ALA A 42 -5.64 16.14 17.28
N GLY A 43 -5.04 17.23 17.74
CA GLY A 43 -4.61 17.39 19.14
C GLY A 43 -3.53 18.46 19.28
N ALA A 44 -3.08 18.67 20.52
CA ALA A 44 -2.02 19.62 20.87
C ALA A 44 -0.67 18.95 21.20
N SER A 45 -0.56 17.62 21.06
CA SER A 45 0.63 16.86 21.49
C SER A 45 1.91 17.19 20.72
N MET A 46 1.78 17.77 19.53
CA MET A 46 2.91 18.16 18.67
C MET A 46 3.14 19.69 18.62
N GLU A 47 2.49 20.46 19.49
CA GLU A 47 2.76 21.91 19.57
C GLU A 47 4.15 22.19 20.17
N PRO A 48 4.85 23.25 19.75
CA PRO A 48 4.46 24.25 18.74
C PRO A 48 4.81 23.85 17.29
N ALA A 49 5.35 22.65 17.05
CA ALA A 49 5.82 22.26 15.72
C ALA A 49 4.68 21.99 14.74
N LEU A 50 3.59 21.38 15.20
CA LEU A 50 2.38 21.08 14.42
C LEU A 50 1.15 21.49 15.23
N HIS A 51 0.22 22.20 14.60
CA HIS A 51 -0.97 22.72 15.26
C HIS A 51 -2.21 21.95 14.87
N TRP A 52 -3.23 22.01 15.73
CA TRP A 52 -4.54 21.45 15.43
C TRP A 52 -5.10 21.99 14.10
N GLY A 53 -5.54 21.10 13.22
CA GLY A 53 -6.09 21.44 11.90
C GLY A 53 -5.05 21.60 10.79
N ASP A 54 -3.78 21.33 11.06
CA ASP A 54 -2.75 21.21 10.02
C ASP A 54 -2.90 19.92 9.21
N LEU A 55 -2.58 19.99 7.92
CA LEU A 55 -2.40 18.81 7.09
C LEU A 55 -0.91 18.53 6.92
N VAL A 56 -0.47 17.35 7.34
CA VAL A 56 0.90 16.88 7.18
C VAL A 56 0.93 15.79 6.11
N ILE A 57 1.78 15.99 5.11
CA ILE A 57 2.15 14.96 4.16
C ILE A 57 3.36 14.23 4.74
N ALA A 58 3.15 12.99 5.16
CA ALA A 58 4.20 12.10 5.63
C ALA A 58 4.68 11.22 4.47
N ARG A 59 5.99 11.13 4.23
CA ARG A 59 6.58 10.37 3.12
C ARG A 59 7.43 9.22 3.64
N GLN A 60 7.27 8.03 3.06
CA GLN A 60 8.11 6.88 3.37
C GLN A 60 9.59 7.21 3.12
N SER A 61 10.45 6.84 4.08
CA SER A 61 11.90 7.03 4.01
C SER A 61 12.62 5.70 4.17
N ARG A 62 13.82 5.59 3.60
CA ARG A 62 14.69 4.41 3.76
C ARG A 62 15.33 4.32 5.14
N SER A 63 15.46 5.46 5.82
CA SER A 63 15.91 5.53 7.20
C SER A 63 15.16 6.63 7.94
N TYR A 64 15.00 6.43 9.23
CA TYR A 64 14.43 7.38 10.17
C TYR A 64 15.48 7.62 11.27
N GLU A 65 15.74 8.89 11.55
CA GLU A 65 16.80 9.32 12.46
C GLU A 65 16.22 9.99 13.70
N ILE A 66 17.04 10.09 14.75
CA ILE A 66 16.68 10.82 15.98
C ILE A 66 16.39 12.28 15.61
N GLY A 67 15.25 12.80 16.10
CA GLY A 67 14.75 14.13 15.82
C GLY A 67 13.70 14.19 14.70
N ASP A 68 13.50 13.11 13.94
CA ASP A 68 12.49 13.07 12.88
C ASP A 68 11.07 12.99 13.45
N ILE A 69 10.15 13.77 12.88
CA ILE A 69 8.70 13.62 13.13
C ILE A 69 8.17 12.56 12.19
N ILE A 70 7.60 11.48 12.73
CA ILE A 70 7.09 10.36 11.95
C ILE A 70 5.63 10.07 12.28
N ALA A 71 4.88 9.62 11.28
CA ALA A 71 3.57 9.01 11.45
C ALA A 71 3.71 7.49 11.53
N TYR A 72 3.05 6.85 12.49
CA TYR A 72 3.08 5.40 12.70
C TYR A 72 1.69 4.88 13.08
N THR A 73 1.49 3.56 12.96
CA THR A 73 0.21 2.93 13.34
C THR A 73 0.30 2.37 14.76
N HIS A 74 -0.52 2.87 15.67
CA HIS A 74 -0.64 2.32 17.02
C HIS A 74 -1.75 1.25 17.06
N PRO A 75 -1.51 0.05 17.62
CA PRO A 75 -2.42 -1.10 17.54
C PRO A 75 -3.82 -0.83 18.13
N ARG A 76 -3.91 0.01 19.17
CA ARG A 76 -5.19 0.36 19.84
C ARG A 76 -5.84 1.68 19.43
N ILE A 77 -5.08 2.64 18.88
CA ILE A 77 -5.53 4.05 18.75
C ILE A 77 -5.55 4.50 17.28
N GLY A 78 -4.88 3.76 16.39
CA GLY A 78 -4.77 4.10 14.97
C GLY A 78 -3.56 5.00 14.68
N PRO A 79 -3.61 5.85 13.64
CA PRO A 79 -2.47 6.63 13.21
C PRO A 79 -2.10 7.73 14.22
N VAL A 80 -0.84 7.76 14.64
CA VAL A 80 -0.26 8.74 15.56
C VAL A 80 0.96 9.38 14.91
N ILE A 81 1.28 10.63 15.26
CA ILE A 81 2.43 11.37 14.72
C ILE A 81 3.23 12.00 15.86
N HIS A 82 4.47 11.56 16.06
CA HIS A 82 5.36 12.02 17.15
C HIS A 82 6.83 12.06 16.70
N ARG A 83 7.71 12.62 17.54
CA ARG A 83 9.15 12.76 17.24
C ARG A 83 9.95 11.58 17.78
N ILE A 84 10.89 11.08 16.98
CA ILE A 84 11.88 10.09 17.43
C ILE A 84 12.84 10.77 18.41
N ILE A 85 12.92 10.25 19.63
CA ILE A 85 13.88 10.70 20.64
C ILE A 85 15.04 9.71 20.81
N GLU A 86 14.83 8.44 20.52
CA GLU A 86 15.84 7.39 20.66
C GLU A 86 15.57 6.22 19.70
N LYS A 87 16.64 5.53 19.30
CA LYS A 87 16.61 4.36 18.41
C LYS A 87 17.24 3.17 19.11
N GLU A 88 16.44 2.13 19.35
CA GLU A 88 16.86 0.88 20.00
C GLU A 88 16.75 -0.28 19.00
N GLY A 89 17.85 -0.56 18.30
CA GLY A 89 17.88 -1.61 17.27
C GLY A 89 16.91 -1.32 16.12
N LEU A 90 15.83 -2.11 16.05
CA LEU A 90 14.76 -2.00 15.04
C LEU A 90 13.52 -1.23 15.52
N SER A 91 13.48 -0.84 16.80
CA SER A 91 12.37 -0.12 17.44
C SER A 91 12.72 1.34 17.71
N TYR A 92 11.71 2.20 17.72
CA TYR A 92 11.86 3.64 17.96
C TYR A 92 11.11 4.07 19.21
N ARG A 93 11.75 4.87 20.06
CA ARG A 93 11.07 5.55 21.17
C ARG A 93 10.62 6.93 20.70
N LEU A 94 9.34 7.21 20.92
CA LEU A 94 8.65 8.40 20.40
C LEU A 94 8.13 9.27 21.52
N GLN A 95 8.07 10.57 21.28
CA GLN A 95 7.49 11.55 22.19
C GLN A 95 6.85 12.70 21.39
N GLY A 96 5.67 13.13 21.82
CA GLY A 96 5.04 14.35 21.33
C GLY A 96 5.78 15.59 21.83
N ASP A 97 5.99 16.59 20.97
CA ASP A 97 6.75 17.81 21.30
C ASP A 97 6.19 18.59 22.51
N ASN A 98 4.88 18.45 22.79
CA ASN A 98 4.18 19.10 23.90
C ASN A 98 3.85 18.14 25.06
N ASN A 99 4.29 16.88 24.99
CA ASN A 99 4.02 15.89 26.04
C ASN A 99 5.17 15.87 27.06
N ASP A 100 4.86 15.76 28.35
CA ASP A 100 5.82 15.57 29.44
C ASP A 100 6.19 14.10 29.70
N TRP A 101 5.60 13.17 28.94
CA TRP A 101 5.89 11.74 28.98
C TRP A 101 6.37 11.21 27.62
N VAL A 102 7.11 10.09 27.66
CA VAL A 102 7.49 9.30 26.48
C VAL A 102 6.39 8.30 26.16
N ASP A 103 6.14 8.05 24.88
CA ASP A 103 5.13 7.08 24.47
C ASP A 103 5.49 5.67 24.97
N SER A 104 4.49 4.95 25.48
CA SER A 104 4.67 3.57 25.95
C SER A 104 4.88 2.57 24.82
N TYR A 105 4.41 2.89 23.61
CA TYR A 105 4.52 2.03 22.44
C TYR A 105 5.77 2.38 21.64
N GLN A 106 6.53 1.36 21.26
CA GLN A 106 7.76 1.52 20.48
C GLN A 106 7.58 0.85 19.12
N PRO A 107 7.14 1.59 18.09
CA PRO A 107 6.90 0.99 16.80
C PRO A 107 8.21 0.52 16.18
N THR A 108 8.11 -0.59 15.45
CA THR A 108 9.17 -1.08 14.58
C THR A 108 9.18 -0.31 13.25
N THR A 109 10.22 -0.51 12.43
CA THR A 109 10.35 0.18 11.14
C THR A 109 9.15 -0.08 10.21
N ASP A 110 8.54 -1.26 10.28
CA ASP A 110 7.42 -1.66 9.41
C ASP A 110 6.09 -1.00 9.78
N GLU A 111 5.99 -0.48 11.01
CA GLU A 111 4.79 0.20 11.51
C GLU A 111 4.82 1.72 11.26
N ILE A 112 5.96 2.22 10.75
CA ILE A 112 6.13 3.62 10.37
C ILE A 112 5.49 3.86 9.01
N ILE A 113 4.47 4.71 8.99
CA ILE A 113 3.76 5.15 7.78
C ILE A 113 4.67 6.07 6.94
N GLY A 114 5.40 6.97 7.59
CA GLY A 114 6.36 7.85 6.92
C GLY A 114 6.83 9.03 7.77
N LYS A 115 7.84 9.73 7.28
CA LYS A 115 8.42 10.94 7.88
C LYS A 115 7.66 12.19 7.43
N SER A 116 7.36 13.10 8.35
CA SER A 116 6.79 14.40 8.02
C SER A 116 7.65 15.11 6.96
N TRP A 117 7.03 15.48 5.85
CA TRP A 117 7.70 16.08 4.70
C TRP A 117 7.20 17.50 4.40
N ILE A 118 5.88 17.67 4.27
CA ILE A 118 5.26 18.97 3.99
C ILE A 118 4.13 19.20 5.00
N THR A 119 4.17 20.32 5.71
CA THR A 119 3.10 20.77 6.59
C THR A 119 2.36 21.94 5.95
N MET A 120 1.04 21.84 5.88
CA MET A 120 0.16 22.89 5.34
C MET A 120 -0.73 23.41 6.47
N PRO A 121 -0.43 24.59 7.02
CA PRO A 121 -1.17 25.13 8.15
C PRO A 121 -2.66 25.34 7.86
N GLY A 122 -3.54 24.83 8.72
CA GLY A 122 -4.99 25.03 8.65
C GLY A 122 -5.71 24.43 7.43
N LEU A 123 -5.02 23.67 6.57
CA LEU A 123 -5.61 23.13 5.34
C LEU A 123 -6.69 22.07 5.61
N ALA A 124 -6.61 21.37 6.75
CA ALA A 124 -7.63 20.39 7.11
C ALA A 124 -9.02 21.05 7.25
N ASN A 125 -9.08 22.27 7.79
CA ASN A 125 -10.34 23.01 7.92
C ASN A 125 -10.96 23.30 6.56
N ILE A 126 -10.17 23.76 5.58
CA ILE A 126 -10.67 24.01 4.21
C ILE A 126 -11.18 22.71 3.59
N LEU A 127 -10.41 21.63 3.71
CA LEU A 127 -10.76 20.34 3.12
C LEU A 127 -12.03 19.75 3.72
N GLN A 128 -12.24 19.91 5.02
CA GLN A 128 -13.47 19.50 5.70
C GLN A 128 -14.70 20.24 5.16
N HIS A 129 -14.59 21.53 4.85
CA HIS A 129 -15.69 22.31 4.25
C HIS A 129 -15.98 21.88 2.80
N VAL A 130 -14.95 21.61 1.99
CA VAL A 130 -15.11 21.15 0.60
C VAL A 130 -15.77 19.77 0.53
N ARG A 131 -15.50 18.88 1.50
CA ARG A 131 -16.09 17.53 1.57
C ARG A 131 -17.56 17.51 1.99
N THR A 132 -18.14 18.65 2.36
CA THR A 132 -19.60 18.72 2.62
C THR A 132 -20.40 18.56 1.34
N PRO A 133 -21.67 18.09 1.39
CA PRO A 133 -22.52 17.97 0.21
C PRO A 133 -22.64 19.29 -0.59
N ILE A 134 -22.67 20.42 0.11
CA ILE A 134 -22.73 21.76 -0.49
C ILE A 134 -21.41 22.12 -1.18
N GLY A 135 -20.27 21.83 -0.53
CA GLY A 135 -18.94 22.05 -1.11
C GLY A 135 -18.74 21.27 -2.41
N LEU A 136 -19.12 19.99 -2.42
CA LEU A 136 -19.05 19.15 -3.61
C LEU A 136 -20.00 19.62 -4.73
N ALA A 137 -21.20 20.10 -4.38
CA ALA A 137 -22.14 20.65 -5.35
C ALA A 137 -21.59 21.91 -6.04
N LEU A 138 -21.00 22.84 -5.27
CA LEU A 138 -20.36 24.04 -5.82
C LEU A 138 -19.18 23.71 -6.72
N LEU A 139 -18.32 22.78 -6.30
CA LEU A 139 -17.15 22.36 -7.09
C LEU A 139 -17.57 21.70 -8.40
N SER A 140 -18.59 20.83 -8.36
CA SER A 140 -19.17 20.20 -9.54
C SER A 140 -19.80 21.22 -10.49
N PHE A 141 -20.48 22.24 -9.96
CA PHE A 141 -21.06 23.32 -10.75
C PHE A 141 -19.98 24.14 -11.47
N VAL A 142 -18.91 24.53 -10.79
CA VAL A 142 -17.78 25.27 -11.41
C VAL A 142 -17.12 24.44 -12.49
N PHE A 143 -16.86 23.14 -12.24
CA PHE A 143 -16.28 22.24 -13.23
C PHE A 143 -17.18 22.06 -14.45
N GLY A 144 -18.48 21.81 -14.22
CA GLY A 144 -19.48 21.69 -15.29
C GLY A 144 -19.59 22.97 -16.12
N PHE A 145 -19.60 24.14 -15.48
CA PHE A 145 -19.59 25.43 -16.15
C PHE A 145 -18.33 25.65 -16.99
N MET A 146 -17.14 25.31 -16.46
CA MET A 146 -15.87 25.41 -17.19
C MET A 146 -15.85 24.51 -18.43
N VAL A 147 -16.31 23.26 -18.31
CA VAL A 147 -16.43 22.33 -19.43
C VAL A 147 -17.40 22.88 -20.48
N LEU A 148 -18.55 23.42 -20.06
CA LEU A 148 -19.56 23.99 -20.96
C LEU A 148 -19.02 25.18 -21.75
N VAL A 149 -18.29 26.10 -21.11
CA VAL A 149 -17.65 27.25 -21.77
C VAL A 149 -16.55 26.81 -22.74
N THR A 150 -15.82 25.74 -22.42
CA THR A 150 -14.76 25.21 -23.30
C THR A 150 -15.35 24.54 -24.54
N LEU A 151 -16.46 23.80 -24.38
CA LEU A 151 -17.18 23.16 -25.47
C LEU A 151 -17.95 24.17 -26.34
N SER A 152 -18.45 25.28 -25.78
CA SER A 152 -19.15 26.30 -26.57
C SER A 152 -18.22 27.08 -27.49
N GLN A 153 -16.96 27.30 -27.09
CA GLN A 153 -15.97 28.02 -27.91
C GLN A 153 -15.46 27.23 -29.13
N SER A 154 -15.65 25.90 -29.17
CA SER A 154 -15.23 25.10 -30.32
C SER A 154 -16.22 25.14 -31.49
N LYS A 155 -17.52 25.39 -31.22
CA LYS A 155 -18.58 25.43 -32.23
C LYS A 155 -18.60 26.70 -33.09
N ASP A 156 -18.06 27.81 -32.59
CA ASP A 156 -18.07 29.09 -33.34
C ASP A 156 -16.96 29.20 -34.40
N ARG A 157 -16.15 28.16 -34.62
CA ARG A 157 -15.10 28.14 -35.65
C ARG A 157 -15.47 27.44 -36.96
N GLU A 158 -16.63 26.79 -37.03
CA GLU A 158 -17.12 26.11 -38.25
C GLU A 158 -18.42 26.73 -38.80
N GLY A 159 -18.52 28.06 -38.71
CA GLY A 159 -19.61 28.82 -39.32
C GLY A 159 -19.24 29.37 -40.69
N ALA A 160 -19.78 28.74 -41.74
CA ALA A 160 -19.97 29.24 -43.11
C ALA A 160 -18.79 29.10 -44.10
N TRP A 161 -18.89 28.16 -45.04
CA TRP A 161 -18.97 28.44 -46.49
C TRP A 161 -19.27 27.19 -47.35
N TYR A 162 -20.28 27.36 -48.23
CA TYR A 162 -20.84 26.56 -49.33
C TYR A 162 -20.49 25.04 -49.52
N LYS A 163 -21.50 24.18 -49.31
CA LYS A 163 -21.55 22.82 -49.88
C LYS A 163 -21.83 22.89 -51.39
N SER A 164 -20.82 22.68 -52.24
CA SER A 164 -21.06 22.17 -53.59
C SER A 164 -20.34 20.85 -53.80
N THR A 165 -21.13 19.80 -53.84
CA THR A 165 -20.74 18.43 -54.16
C THR A 165 -20.27 18.37 -55.61
N ARG A 166 -18.94 18.28 -55.84
CA ARG A 166 -18.41 17.80 -57.12
C ARG A 166 -17.32 16.77 -56.86
N GLN A 167 -17.74 15.54 -57.02
CA GLN A 167 -16.96 14.32 -57.08
C GLN A 167 -15.70 14.53 -57.95
N LYS A 168 -14.51 14.53 -57.33
CA LYS A 168 -13.23 14.44 -58.04
C LYS A 168 -12.43 13.28 -57.44
N LYS A 169 -12.32 12.21 -58.23
CA LYS A 169 -11.29 11.18 -58.11
C LYS A 169 -9.94 11.84 -58.42
N GLY A 170 -8.96 11.65 -57.54
CA GLY A 170 -7.56 12.07 -57.69
C GLY A 170 -7.09 12.98 -56.55
N LEU A 171 -6.06 12.54 -55.82
CA LEU A 171 -5.44 13.15 -54.62
C LEU A 171 -6.19 13.00 -53.27
N ALA A 172 -6.56 11.77 -52.92
CA ALA A 172 -7.15 11.43 -51.63
C ALA A 172 -6.22 11.02 -50.46
N PRO A 173 -4.87 10.87 -50.55
CA PRO A 173 -4.12 10.38 -49.39
C PRO A 173 -3.72 11.48 -48.39
N LEU A 174 -3.54 12.74 -48.80
CA LEU A 174 -2.86 13.76 -47.98
C LEU A 174 -3.79 14.59 -47.09
N LYS A 175 -5.04 14.87 -47.50
CA LYS A 175 -5.99 15.63 -46.68
C LYS A 175 -6.46 14.86 -45.44
N ASN A 176 -6.55 13.54 -45.54
CA ASN A 176 -6.86 12.68 -44.40
C ASN A 176 -5.71 12.66 -43.37
N LEU A 177 -4.46 12.83 -43.78
CA LEU A 177 -3.30 12.73 -42.88
C LEU A 177 -3.21 13.88 -41.88
N SER A 178 -3.56 15.12 -42.26
CA SER A 178 -3.53 16.27 -41.34
C SER A 178 -4.71 16.26 -40.35
N GLU A 179 -5.90 15.86 -40.78
CA GLU A 179 -7.07 15.68 -39.90
C GLU A 179 -6.86 14.50 -38.93
N ILE A 180 -6.31 13.37 -39.40
CA ILE A 180 -5.95 12.23 -38.54
C ILE A 180 -4.85 12.62 -37.54
N ARG A 181 -3.83 13.38 -37.98
CA ARG A 181 -2.76 13.88 -37.10
C ARG A 181 -3.32 14.75 -35.99
N ASP A 182 -4.12 15.76 -36.31
CA ASP A 182 -4.59 16.73 -35.33
C ASP A 182 -5.62 16.10 -34.36
N GLY A 183 -6.34 15.05 -34.78
CA GLY A 183 -7.27 14.30 -33.93
C GLY A 183 -6.62 13.21 -33.05
N TRP A 184 -5.62 12.48 -33.57
CA TRP A 184 -5.08 11.29 -32.88
C TRP A 184 -3.81 11.53 -32.09
N THR A 185 -3.05 12.60 -32.37
CA THR A 185 -1.82 12.91 -31.63
C THR A 185 -2.06 13.12 -30.15
N PHE A 186 -3.12 13.86 -29.78
CA PHE A 186 -3.48 14.09 -28.39
C PHE A 186 -3.83 12.80 -27.62
N PRO A 187 -4.81 11.97 -28.05
CA PRO A 187 -5.14 10.74 -27.33
C PRO A 187 -3.98 9.75 -27.30
N LEU A 188 -3.22 9.59 -28.40
CA LEU A 188 -2.05 8.70 -28.40
C LEU A 188 -0.98 9.15 -27.41
N THR A 189 -0.72 10.46 -27.30
CA THR A 189 0.24 10.99 -26.32
C THR A 189 -0.28 10.82 -24.89
N ALA A 190 -1.57 11.03 -24.65
CA ALA A 190 -2.19 10.83 -23.34
C ALA A 190 -2.14 9.35 -22.91
N PHE A 191 -2.44 8.42 -23.82
CA PHE A 191 -2.34 6.99 -23.56
C PHE A 191 -0.89 6.54 -23.37
N LEU A 192 0.07 7.08 -24.14
CA LEU A 192 1.49 6.81 -23.93
C LEU A 192 1.92 7.21 -22.52
N LEU A 193 1.55 8.42 -22.08
CA LEU A 193 1.82 8.88 -20.72
C LEU A 193 1.15 7.97 -19.68
N GLY A 194 -0.14 7.66 -19.84
CA GLY A 194 -0.86 6.75 -18.94
C GLY A 194 -0.23 5.35 -18.86
N GLY A 195 0.20 4.79 -19.99
CA GLY A 195 0.88 3.50 -20.07
C GLY A 195 2.25 3.52 -19.38
N VAL A 196 3.03 4.57 -19.58
CA VAL A 196 4.33 4.75 -18.91
C VAL A 196 4.16 4.91 -17.40
N LEU A 197 3.16 5.65 -16.94
CA LEU A 197 2.86 5.81 -15.51
C LEU A 197 2.45 4.50 -14.86
N LEU A 198 1.48 3.80 -15.47
CA LEU A 198 1.05 2.50 -15.00
C LEU A 198 2.23 1.52 -15.00
N GLY A 199 3.08 1.59 -16.03
CA GLY A 199 4.30 0.80 -16.12
C GLY A 199 5.27 1.11 -14.99
N TYR A 200 5.52 2.38 -14.69
CA TYR A 200 6.38 2.77 -13.58
C TYR A 200 5.92 2.11 -12.29
N PHE A 201 4.65 2.26 -11.89
CA PHE A 201 4.14 1.62 -10.67
C PHE A 201 4.18 0.10 -10.76
N ALA A 202 3.66 -0.49 -11.84
CA ALA A 202 3.57 -1.94 -11.97
C ALA A 202 4.92 -2.67 -12.07
N PHE A 203 5.97 -2.03 -12.60
CA PHE A 203 7.32 -2.61 -12.65
C PHE A 203 8.14 -2.30 -11.41
N THR A 204 7.79 -1.26 -10.64
CA THR A 204 8.42 -0.98 -9.33
C THR A 204 7.85 -1.81 -8.18
N THR A 205 6.63 -2.33 -8.31
CA THR A 205 6.06 -3.26 -7.33
C THR A 205 6.45 -4.71 -7.63
N PRO A 206 6.74 -5.54 -6.60
CA PRO A 206 7.03 -6.96 -6.79
C PRO A 206 5.80 -7.71 -7.33
N LEU A 207 6.02 -8.92 -7.88
CA LEU A 207 4.93 -9.79 -8.36
C LEU A 207 4.20 -10.50 -7.22
N VAL A 208 4.87 -10.61 -6.07
CA VAL A 208 4.45 -11.40 -4.91
C VAL A 208 4.66 -10.54 -3.68
N ASP A 209 3.65 -10.45 -2.83
CA ASP A 209 3.73 -9.91 -1.50
C ASP A 209 3.90 -11.04 -0.49
N THR A 210 4.65 -10.76 0.55
CA THR A 210 4.95 -11.70 1.61
C THR A 210 4.18 -11.24 2.85
N ILE A 211 3.17 -12.01 3.25
CA ILE A 211 2.40 -11.75 4.46
C ILE A 211 2.79 -12.74 5.56
N THR A 212 2.88 -12.25 6.78
CA THR A 212 2.98 -13.12 7.96
C THR A 212 1.58 -13.56 8.35
N VAL A 213 1.36 -14.88 8.40
CA VAL A 213 0.14 -15.53 8.86
C VAL A 213 0.46 -16.17 10.20
N GLU A 214 -0.26 -15.76 11.23
CA GLU A 214 -0.12 -16.35 12.56
C GLU A 214 -0.96 -17.62 12.64
N ILE A 215 -0.32 -18.76 12.91
CA ILE A 215 -1.01 -20.04 13.19
C ILE A 215 -1.06 -20.22 14.71
N PRO A 216 -2.26 -20.17 15.32
CA PRO A 216 -2.39 -20.38 16.76
C PRO A 216 -2.18 -21.85 17.12
N PHE A 217 -1.55 -22.09 18.27
CA PHE A 217 -1.59 -23.35 18.98
C PHE A 217 -1.99 -23.13 20.44
N GLN A 218 -2.47 -24.19 21.10
CA GLN A 218 -3.01 -24.11 22.45
C GLN A 218 -2.54 -25.27 23.31
N HIS A 219 -2.07 -24.95 24.50
CA HIS A 219 -1.92 -25.86 25.63
C HIS A 219 -3.16 -25.79 26.51
N ARG A 220 -3.65 -26.95 26.96
CA ARG A 220 -4.74 -27.06 27.92
C ARG A 220 -4.33 -28.03 29.02
N GLY A 221 -4.40 -27.57 30.26
CA GLY A 221 -4.26 -28.41 31.44
C GLY A 221 -5.60 -28.59 32.13
N LYS A 222 -5.78 -29.71 32.79
CA LYS A 222 -6.88 -29.95 33.73
C LYS A 222 -6.35 -30.58 35.00
N PHE A 223 -6.45 -29.87 36.11
CA PHE A 223 -6.16 -30.40 37.43
C PHE A 223 -7.38 -31.10 38.01
N SER A 224 -7.14 -32.20 38.71
CA SER A 224 -8.10 -32.78 39.63
C SER A 224 -7.39 -33.40 40.81
N TYR A 225 -8.07 -33.46 41.96
CA TYR A 225 -7.58 -34.19 43.11
C TYR A 225 -8.70 -34.95 43.81
N TYR A 226 -8.32 -36.06 44.43
CA TYR A 226 -9.24 -36.90 45.20
C TYR A 226 -8.48 -37.72 46.24
N GLY A 227 -9.17 -38.13 47.30
CA GLY A 227 -8.58 -38.89 48.40
C GLY A 227 -9.66 -39.51 49.28
N ASP A 228 -9.33 -40.61 49.94
CA ASP A 228 -10.27 -41.29 50.81
C ASP A 228 -10.48 -40.46 52.09
N ALA A 229 -11.74 -40.31 52.52
CA ALA A 229 -12.07 -39.57 53.72
C ALA A 229 -13.31 -40.17 54.43
N PRO A 230 -13.43 -40.03 55.76
CA PRO A 230 -14.60 -40.52 56.48
C PRO A 230 -15.89 -39.84 56.00
N PRO A 231 -16.98 -40.60 55.80
CA PRO A 231 -18.28 -40.05 55.42
C PRO A 231 -18.92 -39.17 56.50
N SER A 232 -18.35 -39.13 57.71
CA SER A 232 -18.77 -38.23 58.77
C SER A 232 -18.37 -36.76 58.53
N VAL A 233 -17.44 -36.51 57.60
CA VAL A 233 -16.95 -35.15 57.28
C VAL A 233 -17.19 -34.80 55.80
N TYR A 234 -17.11 -35.78 54.90
CA TYR A 234 -17.36 -35.58 53.47
C TYR A 234 -18.51 -36.47 52.99
N ASP A 235 -19.58 -35.90 52.45
CA ASP A 235 -20.82 -36.62 52.11
C ASP A 235 -20.60 -37.84 51.20
N GLN A 236 -19.58 -37.78 50.32
CA GLN A 236 -19.25 -38.86 49.39
C GLN A 236 -18.24 -39.89 49.95
N GLY A 237 -17.80 -39.74 51.20
CA GLY A 237 -16.73 -40.58 51.77
C GLY A 237 -15.38 -40.41 51.07
N ARG A 238 -15.17 -39.27 50.41
CA ARG A 238 -13.94 -38.89 49.72
C ARG A 238 -13.88 -37.37 49.59
N ILE A 239 -12.67 -36.84 49.44
CA ILE A 239 -12.44 -35.46 48.99
C ILE A 239 -12.44 -35.40 47.46
N GLU A 240 -12.92 -34.30 46.90
CA GLU A 240 -12.90 -33.99 45.48
C GLU A 240 -12.28 -32.61 45.20
N SER A 241 -11.95 -32.34 43.93
CA SER A 241 -11.39 -31.05 43.51
C SER A 241 -12.27 -29.88 43.93
N GLY A 242 -11.69 -28.93 44.66
CA GLY A 242 -12.40 -27.79 45.26
C GLY A 242 -12.64 -27.92 46.76
N ASP A 243 -12.66 -29.14 47.31
CA ASP A 243 -12.84 -29.36 48.74
C ASP A 243 -11.59 -28.95 49.53
N ALA A 244 -11.79 -28.36 50.72
CA ALA A 244 -10.73 -28.20 51.69
C ALA A 244 -10.32 -29.58 52.26
N ILE A 245 -9.03 -29.78 52.45
CA ILE A 245 -8.45 -31.05 52.89
C ILE A 245 -8.03 -30.91 54.36
N PHE A 246 -8.81 -31.47 55.27
CA PHE A 246 -8.48 -31.46 56.71
C PHE A 246 -7.41 -32.50 57.02
N HIS A 247 -6.19 -32.03 57.33
CA HIS A 247 -5.00 -32.89 57.45
C HIS A 247 -5.00 -33.78 58.71
N SER A 248 -5.87 -33.50 59.68
CA SER A 248 -6.09 -34.40 60.83
C SER A 248 -6.82 -35.70 60.46
N ILE A 249 -7.47 -35.73 59.29
CA ILE A 249 -8.31 -36.83 58.83
C ILE A 249 -7.75 -37.44 57.55
N VAL A 250 -7.29 -36.59 56.62
CA VAL A 250 -6.71 -37.00 55.35
C VAL A 250 -5.18 -36.94 55.46
N SER A 251 -4.52 -38.09 55.40
CA SER A 251 -3.06 -38.20 55.45
C SER A 251 -2.39 -38.06 54.09
N GLU A 252 -3.08 -38.51 53.03
CA GLU A 252 -2.60 -38.44 51.64
C GLU A 252 -3.76 -38.22 50.67
N PHE A 253 -3.45 -37.64 49.52
CA PHE A 253 -4.40 -37.51 48.42
C PHE A 253 -3.72 -37.69 47.07
N ARG A 254 -4.50 -38.03 46.04
CA ARG A 254 -4.03 -38.16 44.66
C ARG A 254 -4.34 -36.88 43.90
N THR A 255 -3.39 -36.46 43.10
CA THR A 255 -3.55 -35.37 42.14
C THR A 255 -3.37 -35.92 40.75
N SER A 256 -4.22 -35.49 39.82
CA SER A 256 -4.16 -35.81 38.41
C SER A 256 -4.04 -34.52 37.62
N PHE A 257 -3.16 -34.52 36.61
CA PHE A 257 -3.03 -33.43 35.66
C PHE A 257 -3.17 -34.01 34.26
N ASP A 258 -4.27 -33.70 33.61
CA ASP A 258 -4.54 -34.06 32.22
C ASP A 258 -4.09 -32.90 31.33
N TYR A 259 -3.15 -33.16 30.43
CA TYR A 259 -2.59 -32.20 29.48
C TYR A 259 -3.04 -32.54 28.06
N GLN A 260 -3.34 -31.51 27.28
CA GLN A 260 -3.64 -31.63 25.86
C GLN A 260 -3.01 -30.47 25.08
N PHE A 261 -2.37 -30.78 23.97
CA PHE A 261 -1.88 -29.84 22.98
C PHE A 261 -2.78 -29.82 21.74
N SER A 262 -3.02 -28.65 21.15
CA SER A 262 -3.82 -28.52 19.94
C SER A 262 -3.23 -27.49 18.99
N ALA A 263 -3.00 -27.88 17.73
CA ALA A 263 -2.54 -26.99 16.67
C ALA A 263 -3.13 -27.40 15.30
N PRO A 264 -3.36 -26.44 14.38
CA PRO A 264 -3.73 -26.75 13.00
C PRO A 264 -2.62 -27.54 12.28
N ALA A 265 -2.97 -28.68 11.66
CA ALA A 265 -2.03 -29.52 10.90
C ALA A 265 -0.79 -29.98 11.72
N LEU A 266 -1.03 -30.40 12.96
CA LEU A 266 -0.05 -31.09 13.80
C LEU A 266 0.35 -32.43 13.16
N THR A 267 1.64 -32.68 12.99
CA THR A 267 2.18 -33.91 12.38
C THR A 267 2.83 -34.82 13.41
N GLU A 268 3.71 -34.27 14.24
CA GLU A 268 4.42 -34.99 15.30
C GLU A 268 4.51 -34.11 16.55
N ILE A 269 4.45 -34.74 17.73
CA ILE A 269 4.67 -34.09 19.02
C ILE A 269 5.31 -35.07 19.98
N SER A 270 6.37 -34.60 20.61
CA SER A 270 7.05 -35.31 21.69
C SER A 270 7.48 -34.29 22.74
N GLY A 271 7.89 -34.77 23.90
CA GLY A 271 8.31 -33.85 24.94
C GLY A 271 8.73 -34.55 26.21
N GLU A 272 9.00 -33.74 27.22
CA GLU A 272 9.37 -34.17 28.55
C GLU A 272 8.48 -33.45 29.55
N TYR A 273 8.00 -34.17 30.57
CA TYR A 273 7.24 -33.58 31.66
C TYR A 273 7.89 -33.87 33.01
N GLN A 274 7.64 -32.98 33.96
CA GLN A 274 8.05 -33.13 35.35
C GLN A 274 6.95 -32.58 36.26
N ILE A 275 6.76 -33.17 37.45
CA ILE A 275 5.91 -32.58 38.49
C ILE A 275 6.74 -32.30 39.73
N SER A 276 6.73 -31.05 40.18
CA SER A 276 7.30 -30.65 41.46
C SER A 276 6.22 -30.12 42.39
N MET A 277 6.49 -30.21 43.69
CA MET A 277 5.75 -29.50 44.73
C MET A 277 6.68 -28.51 45.40
N GLU A 278 6.25 -27.26 45.50
CA GLU A 278 6.95 -26.20 46.24
C GLU A 278 6.18 -25.87 47.51
N ILE A 279 6.89 -25.79 48.63
CA ILE A 279 6.37 -25.27 49.90
C ILE A 279 7.13 -23.96 50.17
N SER A 280 6.43 -22.85 50.34
CA SER A 280 7.07 -21.54 50.44
C SER A 280 6.41 -20.60 51.45
N GLU A 281 7.15 -19.54 51.78
CA GLU A 281 6.75 -18.44 52.65
C GLU A 281 7.11 -17.09 52.02
N PRO A 282 6.33 -16.01 52.26
CA PRO A 282 6.61 -14.67 51.71
C PRO A 282 7.96 -14.06 52.15
N ASN A 283 8.60 -14.63 53.18
CA ASN A 283 9.93 -14.21 53.64
C ASN A 283 11.08 -14.72 52.77
N GLY A 284 10.78 -15.40 51.65
CA GLY A 284 11.75 -15.92 50.69
C GLY A 284 12.21 -17.35 50.98
N TRP A 285 11.75 -17.99 52.06
CA TRP A 285 12.00 -19.41 52.28
C TRP A 285 11.17 -20.26 51.33
N ARG A 286 11.81 -21.25 50.69
CA ARG A 286 11.15 -22.23 49.83
C ARG A 286 11.83 -23.59 49.88
N ARG A 287 11.04 -24.65 49.71
CA ARG A 287 11.49 -26.03 49.55
C ARG A 287 10.76 -26.68 48.39
N GLN A 288 11.51 -27.19 47.42
CA GLN A 288 10.97 -27.91 46.28
C GLN A 288 11.22 -29.40 46.42
N ILE A 289 10.20 -30.20 46.12
CA ILE A 289 10.22 -31.66 46.15
C ILE A 289 9.78 -32.13 44.77
N VAL A 290 10.63 -32.91 44.10
CA VAL A 290 10.28 -33.55 42.83
C VAL A 290 9.34 -34.71 43.12
N LEU A 291 8.08 -34.63 42.66
CA LEU A 291 7.07 -35.66 42.82
C LEU A 291 7.16 -36.71 41.69
N VAL A 292 7.40 -36.23 40.47
CA VAL A 292 7.65 -37.06 39.29
C VAL A 292 8.91 -36.52 38.61
N PRO A 293 9.96 -37.34 38.43
CA PRO A 293 11.17 -36.92 37.75
C PRO A 293 10.90 -36.62 36.26
N PRO A 294 11.80 -35.90 35.59
CA PRO A 294 11.68 -35.65 34.16
C PRO A 294 11.50 -36.96 33.38
N THR A 295 10.41 -37.03 32.59
CA THR A 295 9.97 -38.25 31.90
C THR A 295 9.48 -37.89 30.51
N ASP A 296 9.94 -38.65 29.50
CA ASP A 296 9.56 -38.44 28.11
C ASP A 296 8.12 -38.90 27.82
N PHE A 297 7.47 -38.25 26.85
CA PHE A 297 6.18 -38.67 26.31
C PHE A 297 6.10 -38.41 24.80
N ASN A 298 5.18 -39.11 24.15
CA ASN A 298 4.85 -38.94 22.73
C ASN A 298 3.33 -38.97 22.60
N GLY A 299 2.78 -38.02 21.84
CA GLY A 299 1.33 -37.80 21.71
C GLY A 299 0.92 -36.39 22.09
N ASP A 300 -0.27 -36.00 21.65
CA ASP A 300 -0.86 -34.68 21.91
C ASP A 300 -1.61 -34.62 23.25
N ASP A 301 -1.82 -35.75 23.92
CA ASP A 301 -2.39 -35.82 25.26
C ASP A 301 -1.52 -36.61 26.25
N LEU A 302 -1.65 -36.26 27.53
CA LEU A 302 -0.90 -36.85 28.63
C LEU A 302 -1.74 -36.83 29.90
N ARG A 303 -1.79 -37.94 30.64
CA ARG A 303 -2.39 -37.98 31.96
C ARG A 303 -1.37 -38.34 33.02
N LEU A 304 -1.14 -37.40 33.94
CA LEU A 304 -0.23 -37.56 35.06
C LEU A 304 -1.03 -37.83 36.32
N THR A 305 -0.58 -38.76 37.16
CA THR A 305 -1.17 -38.97 38.48
C THR A 305 -0.08 -39.18 39.51
N THR A 306 -0.12 -38.41 40.61
CA THR A 306 0.84 -38.52 41.70
C THR A 306 0.15 -38.47 43.06
N ARG A 307 0.81 -39.01 44.08
CA ARG A 307 0.33 -39.02 45.47
C ARG A 307 1.05 -37.95 46.26
N ILE A 308 0.30 -37.19 47.03
CA ILE A 308 0.80 -36.15 47.92
C ILE A 308 0.57 -36.61 49.35
N ASP A 309 1.68 -36.82 50.06
CA ASP A 309 1.69 -37.16 51.49
C ASP A 309 1.73 -35.87 52.30
N ILE A 310 0.62 -35.57 52.99
CA ILE A 310 0.47 -34.36 53.80
C ILE A 310 1.35 -34.43 55.04
N ASN A 311 1.56 -35.62 55.61
CA ASN A 311 2.42 -35.78 56.79
C ASN A 311 3.86 -35.39 56.47
N ARG A 312 4.33 -35.65 55.25
CA ARG A 312 5.66 -35.23 54.80
C ARG A 312 5.79 -33.70 54.73
N ILE A 313 4.74 -33.01 54.30
CA ILE A 313 4.67 -31.54 54.26
C ILE A 313 4.73 -30.99 55.69
N LEU A 314 3.85 -31.48 56.57
CA LEU A 314 3.77 -31.07 57.97
C LEU A 314 5.07 -31.36 58.73
N TRP A 315 5.71 -32.50 58.47
CA TRP A 315 7.02 -32.84 59.05
C TRP A 315 8.07 -31.82 58.63
N LEU A 316 8.14 -31.46 57.35
CA LEU A 316 9.12 -30.51 56.83
C LEU A 316 8.92 -29.10 57.43
N ILE A 317 7.67 -28.67 57.57
CA ILE A 317 7.30 -27.42 58.24
C ILE A 317 7.68 -27.49 59.72
N GLY A 318 7.32 -28.56 60.44
CA GLY A 318 7.66 -28.73 61.85
C GLY A 318 9.18 -28.70 62.11
N HIS A 319 9.99 -29.28 61.21
CA HIS A 319 11.46 -29.17 61.27
C HIS A 319 11.96 -27.74 61.09
N LEU A 320 11.34 -26.97 60.20
CA LEU A 320 11.67 -25.55 60.03
C LEU A 320 11.35 -24.77 61.32
N GLN A 321 10.12 -24.92 61.82
CA GLN A 321 9.63 -24.19 62.99
C GLN A 321 10.47 -24.49 64.24
N ASN A 322 10.80 -25.75 64.49
CA ASN A 322 11.60 -26.16 65.65
C ASN A 322 13.05 -25.67 65.60
N ARG A 323 13.62 -25.47 64.41
CA ARG A 323 15.01 -25.01 64.25
C ARG A 323 15.16 -23.49 64.22
N THR A 324 14.12 -22.79 63.82
CA THR A 324 14.17 -21.33 63.60
C THR A 324 13.38 -20.55 64.65
N GLU A 325 12.61 -21.24 65.50
CA GLU A 325 11.61 -20.67 66.42
C GLU A 325 10.54 -19.83 65.70
N PHE A 326 10.51 -19.87 64.37
CA PHE A 326 9.55 -19.17 63.53
C PHE A 326 8.23 -19.94 63.54
N LYS A 327 7.18 -19.33 64.08
CA LYS A 327 5.84 -19.89 64.10
C LYS A 327 4.94 -19.07 63.17
N ARG A 328 4.43 -19.74 62.13
CA ARG A 328 3.43 -19.20 61.20
C ARG A 328 2.28 -20.18 61.11
N SER A 329 1.12 -19.62 60.85
CA SER A 329 -0.13 -20.37 60.74
C SER A 329 -0.55 -20.65 59.29
N VAL A 330 0.16 -20.13 58.27
CA VAL A 330 -0.19 -20.37 56.86
C VAL A 330 1.05 -20.46 55.98
N TYR A 331 1.18 -21.55 55.23
CA TYR A 331 2.24 -21.79 54.23
C TYR A 331 1.64 -21.92 52.83
N ASP A 332 2.37 -21.52 51.80
CA ASP A 332 2.00 -21.77 50.41
C ASP A 332 2.47 -23.16 49.98
N VAL A 333 1.58 -23.96 49.39
CA VAL A 333 1.88 -25.27 48.80
C VAL A 333 1.44 -25.25 47.35
N ARG A 334 2.41 -25.27 46.43
CA ARG A 334 2.17 -25.19 44.97
C ARG A 334 2.53 -26.50 44.31
N ILE A 335 1.66 -26.97 43.41
CA ILE A 335 1.95 -28.09 42.51
C ILE A 335 2.28 -27.50 41.14
N LEU A 336 3.47 -27.81 40.65
CA LEU A 336 4.06 -27.25 39.44
C LEU A 336 4.36 -28.40 38.45
N PRO A 337 3.37 -28.82 37.63
CA PRO A 337 3.67 -29.54 36.41
C PRO A 337 4.42 -28.63 35.43
N VAL A 338 5.46 -29.15 34.81
CA VAL A 338 6.15 -28.51 33.68
C VAL A 338 6.10 -29.51 32.53
N VAL A 339 5.59 -29.07 31.39
CA VAL A 339 5.54 -29.85 30.16
C VAL A 339 6.31 -29.08 29.09
N ASN A 340 7.45 -29.62 28.67
CA ASN A 340 8.21 -29.13 27.54
C ASN A 340 7.81 -29.95 26.32
N ILE A 341 7.53 -29.29 25.20
CA ILE A 341 7.19 -29.96 23.94
C ILE A 341 8.14 -29.58 22.83
N GLU A 342 8.33 -30.54 21.93
CA GLU A 342 8.84 -30.35 20.59
C GLU A 342 7.80 -30.90 19.62
N ALA A 343 7.25 -30.05 18.75
CA ALA A 343 6.20 -30.45 17.82
C ALA A 343 6.46 -29.93 16.41
N GLU A 344 5.88 -30.59 15.41
CA GLU A 344 5.89 -30.14 14.02
C GLU A 344 4.50 -29.70 13.61
N VAL A 345 4.35 -28.38 13.38
CA VAL A 345 3.07 -27.75 13.01
C VAL A 345 3.24 -27.12 11.64
N SER A 346 2.46 -27.58 10.66
CA SER A 346 2.54 -27.05 9.28
C SER A 346 3.96 -27.06 8.67
N GLY A 347 4.75 -28.11 8.95
CA GLY A 347 6.11 -28.29 8.44
C GLY A 347 7.19 -27.47 9.18
N HIS A 348 6.85 -26.83 10.29
CA HIS A 348 7.78 -26.05 11.12
C HIS A 348 7.91 -26.70 12.49
N ALA A 349 9.16 -26.90 12.93
CA ALA A 349 9.44 -27.37 14.28
C ALA A 349 9.22 -26.24 15.29
N ILE A 350 8.50 -26.54 16.36
CA ILE A 350 8.24 -25.64 17.48
C ILE A 350 8.73 -26.25 18.77
N GLN A 351 9.20 -25.39 19.67
CA GLN A 351 9.51 -25.73 21.05
C GLN A 351 8.75 -24.76 21.94
N ASP A 352 7.98 -25.27 22.89
CA ASP A 352 7.30 -24.45 23.89
C ASP A 352 7.24 -25.15 25.25
N GLN A 353 6.98 -24.38 26.30
CA GLN A 353 6.85 -24.84 27.67
C GLN A 353 5.51 -24.41 28.26
N PHE A 354 4.81 -25.37 28.86
CA PHE A 354 3.59 -25.15 29.62
C PHE A 354 3.80 -25.50 31.10
N SER A 355 3.72 -24.49 31.97
CA SER A 355 4.02 -24.63 33.40
C SER A 355 2.92 -24.03 34.30
N PRO A 356 1.69 -24.56 34.28
CA PRO A 356 0.63 -24.05 35.13
C PRO A 356 0.88 -24.39 36.60
N ILE A 357 0.23 -23.65 37.50
CA ILE A 357 0.42 -23.79 38.95
C ILE A 357 -0.93 -24.07 39.60
N LEU A 358 -1.02 -25.13 40.40
CA LEU A 358 -2.14 -25.34 41.32
C LEU A 358 -1.70 -24.91 42.72
N HIS A 359 -2.27 -23.82 43.22
CA HIS A 359 -1.82 -23.15 44.44
C HIS A 359 -2.78 -23.42 45.60
N PHE A 360 -2.26 -24.03 46.66
CA PHE A 360 -2.93 -24.23 47.93
C PHE A 360 -2.30 -23.38 49.03
N LYS A 361 -3.11 -23.05 50.03
CA LYS A 361 -2.69 -22.57 51.33
C LYS A 361 -2.86 -23.68 52.35
N LEU A 362 -1.85 -23.90 53.17
CA LEU A 362 -1.86 -24.83 54.28
C LEU A 362 -1.89 -24.04 55.58
N ASP A 363 -2.98 -24.13 56.32
CA ASP A 363 -3.09 -23.59 57.66
C ASP A 363 -2.94 -24.67 58.76
N ASP A 364 -3.16 -24.28 60.02
CA ASP A 364 -3.04 -25.18 61.17
C ASP A 364 -4.00 -26.39 61.12
N PHE A 365 -5.04 -26.37 60.27
CA PHE A 365 -6.10 -27.40 60.21
C PHE A 365 -6.33 -28.02 58.83
N GLN A 366 -6.07 -27.27 57.75
CA GLN A 366 -6.49 -27.65 56.41
C GLN A 366 -5.54 -27.16 55.32
N LEU A 367 -5.52 -27.92 54.23
CA LEU A 367 -4.97 -27.50 52.94
C LEU A 367 -6.15 -27.11 52.03
N TYR A 368 -6.19 -25.88 51.55
CA TYR A 368 -7.29 -25.37 50.73
C TYR A 368 -6.76 -24.56 49.55
N LEU A 369 -7.55 -24.47 48.47
CA LEU A 369 -7.13 -23.77 47.26
C LEU A 369 -7.04 -22.25 47.51
N ASP A 370 -5.98 -21.59 47.04
CA ASP A 370 -5.85 -20.14 47.15
C ASP A 370 -6.76 -19.43 46.14
N GLY A 371 -7.95 -19.04 46.59
CA GLY A 371 -9.01 -18.43 45.76
C GLY A 371 -8.85 -16.93 45.48
N THR A 372 -7.66 -16.33 45.63
CA THR A 372 -7.43 -14.90 45.38
C THR A 372 -6.33 -14.67 44.35
N ASN A 373 -6.70 -14.41 43.08
CA ASN A 373 -5.85 -13.69 42.12
C ASN A 373 -5.92 -12.19 42.45
N PRO A 374 -4.91 -11.53 43.04
CA PRO A 374 -4.98 -10.09 43.32
C PRO A 374 -4.52 -9.25 42.13
N VAL A 375 -4.01 -9.85 41.05
CA VAL A 375 -3.55 -9.16 39.85
C VAL A 375 -3.74 -10.13 38.67
N GLU A 376 -4.44 -9.67 37.63
CA GLU A 376 -4.78 -10.34 36.37
C GLU A 376 -6.12 -11.11 36.31
N GLU A 377 -6.97 -10.62 35.41
CA GLU A 377 -8.08 -11.33 34.81
C GLU A 377 -7.57 -12.65 34.19
N THR A 378 -8.30 -13.74 34.47
CA THR A 378 -8.65 -14.87 33.59
C THR A 378 -8.20 -16.26 34.05
N GLY A 379 -9.19 -17.13 34.29
CA GLY A 379 -9.02 -18.60 34.26
C GLY A 379 -9.51 -19.34 35.51
N ASP A 380 -10.21 -20.45 35.29
CA ASP A 380 -10.44 -21.48 36.30
C ASP A 380 -9.09 -22.12 36.68
N PRO A 381 -8.67 -22.11 37.97
CA PRO A 381 -7.39 -22.69 38.39
C PRO A 381 -7.28 -24.19 38.10
N PHE A 382 -8.40 -24.88 37.91
CA PHE A 382 -8.41 -26.28 37.51
C PHE A 382 -8.29 -26.49 36.00
N SER A 383 -8.43 -25.44 35.18
CA SER A 383 -8.45 -25.55 33.72
C SER A 383 -7.55 -24.51 33.04
N PRO A 384 -6.24 -24.45 33.37
CA PRO A 384 -5.33 -23.48 32.77
C PRO A 384 -5.16 -23.68 31.26
N THR A 385 -5.01 -22.58 30.53
CA THR A 385 -4.76 -22.59 29.08
C THR A 385 -3.68 -21.58 28.70
N GLN A 386 -2.81 -21.94 27.77
CA GLN A 386 -1.80 -21.06 27.18
C GLN A 386 -1.95 -21.11 25.66
N ILE A 387 -1.98 -19.96 25.01
CA ILE A 387 -2.07 -19.84 23.54
C ILE A 387 -0.74 -19.28 23.05
N GLY A 388 -0.15 -19.94 22.06
CA GLY A 388 1.01 -19.44 21.33
C GLY A 388 0.69 -19.25 19.85
N MET A 389 1.53 -18.50 19.16
CA MET A 389 1.39 -18.20 17.74
C MET A 389 2.67 -18.56 17.00
N ILE A 390 2.53 -19.15 15.82
CA ILE A 390 3.63 -19.40 14.90
C ILE A 390 3.52 -18.42 13.75
N GLU A 391 4.57 -17.64 13.52
CA GLU A 391 4.65 -16.75 12.37
C GLU A 391 5.01 -17.56 11.12
N GLN A 392 4.03 -17.74 10.21
CA GLN A 392 4.26 -18.36 8.92
C GLN A 392 4.31 -17.30 7.82
N THR A 393 5.37 -17.35 7.03
CA THR A 393 5.50 -16.49 5.85
C THR A 393 4.71 -17.08 4.67
N LYS A 394 3.68 -16.40 4.20
CA LYS A 394 2.88 -16.80 3.03
C LYS A 394 3.03 -15.81 1.89
N GLN A 395 3.38 -16.33 0.71
CA GLN A 395 3.45 -15.57 -0.52
C GLN A 395 2.08 -15.46 -1.18
N ILE A 396 1.61 -14.24 -1.42
CA ILE A 396 0.35 -13.95 -2.13
C ILE A 396 0.62 -13.07 -3.36
N PRO A 397 -0.18 -13.15 -4.44
CA PRO A 397 -0.01 -12.29 -5.60
C PRO A 397 -0.16 -10.82 -5.22
N ALA A 398 0.84 -10.00 -5.56
CA ALA A 398 0.80 -8.57 -5.28
C ALA A 398 -0.29 -7.87 -6.12
N THR A 399 -0.96 -6.89 -5.52
CA THR A 399 -2.03 -6.11 -6.16
C THR A 399 -1.70 -4.62 -6.16
N LEU A 400 -2.07 -3.96 -7.25
CA LEU A 400 -2.09 -2.51 -7.35
C LEU A 400 -3.52 -2.04 -7.15
N HIS A 401 -3.72 -1.21 -6.12
CA HIS A 401 -4.97 -0.50 -5.91
C HIS A 401 -4.98 0.74 -6.83
N ILE A 402 -5.79 0.70 -7.88
CA ILE A 402 -5.92 1.80 -8.84
C ILE A 402 -7.40 2.16 -8.95
N LEU A 403 -7.76 3.40 -8.58
CA LEU A 403 -9.13 3.92 -8.67
C LEU A 403 -10.18 3.06 -7.94
N GLY A 404 -9.80 2.38 -6.85
CA GLY A 404 -10.67 1.50 -6.07
C GLY A 404 -10.85 0.08 -6.67
N ILE A 405 -10.02 -0.29 -7.64
CA ILE A 405 -9.98 -1.64 -8.23
C ILE A 405 -8.63 -2.27 -7.92
N ASP A 406 -8.67 -3.54 -7.53
CA ASP A 406 -7.48 -4.33 -7.18
C ASP A 406 -7.04 -5.10 -8.43
N ILE A 407 -5.96 -4.64 -9.05
CA ILE A 407 -5.43 -5.24 -10.26
C ILE A 407 -4.15 -5.99 -9.90
N LYS A 408 -4.03 -7.27 -10.24
CA LYS A 408 -2.79 -8.02 -10.03
C LYS A 408 -1.63 -7.32 -10.73
N THR A 409 -0.48 -7.19 -10.06
CA THR A 409 0.70 -6.52 -10.61
C THR A 409 1.09 -7.08 -11.98
N GLU A 410 0.97 -8.40 -12.17
CA GLU A 410 1.20 -9.06 -13.46
C GLU A 410 0.30 -8.52 -14.59
N THR A 411 -1.01 -8.45 -14.35
CA THR A 411 -1.96 -7.89 -15.32
C THR A 411 -1.71 -6.41 -15.59
N ALA A 412 -1.35 -5.64 -14.57
CA ALA A 412 -1.02 -4.22 -14.74
C ALA A 412 0.22 -4.01 -15.61
N ARG A 413 1.25 -4.86 -15.48
CA ARG A 413 2.44 -4.83 -16.36
C ARG A 413 2.07 -5.10 -17.82
N TRP A 414 1.22 -6.10 -18.08
CA TRP A 414 0.75 -6.40 -19.44
C TRP A 414 -0.09 -5.27 -20.04
N ILE A 415 -0.99 -4.67 -19.27
CA ILE A 415 -1.80 -3.52 -19.69
C ILE A 415 -0.88 -2.32 -20.00
N ALA A 416 0.04 -1.99 -19.10
CA ALA A 416 1.00 -0.91 -19.28
C ALA A 416 1.85 -1.09 -20.54
N GLY A 417 2.41 -2.29 -20.72
CA GLY A 417 3.22 -2.62 -21.90
C GLY A 417 2.42 -2.51 -23.20
N SER A 418 1.19 -3.03 -23.21
CA SER A 418 0.32 -3.00 -24.39
C SER A 418 -0.10 -1.58 -24.78
N ILE A 419 -0.54 -0.78 -23.81
CA ILE A 419 -0.92 0.63 -24.03
C ILE A 419 0.27 1.44 -24.55
N THR A 420 1.43 1.26 -23.92
CA THR A 420 2.67 1.97 -24.30
C THR A 420 3.09 1.59 -25.72
N PHE A 421 3.10 0.30 -26.05
CA PHE A 421 3.48 -0.20 -27.37
C PHE A 421 2.55 0.31 -28.48
N VAL A 422 1.23 0.19 -28.30
CA VAL A 422 0.24 0.65 -29.28
C VAL A 422 0.32 2.16 -29.48
N SER A 423 0.49 2.92 -28.40
CA SER A 423 0.59 4.39 -28.47
C SER A 423 1.87 4.83 -29.19
N LEU A 424 3.00 4.19 -28.89
CA LEU A 424 4.28 4.46 -29.55
C LEU A 424 4.19 4.13 -31.05
N LEU A 425 3.62 2.97 -31.40
CA LEU A 425 3.47 2.54 -32.79
C LEU A 425 2.55 3.48 -33.57
N GLY A 426 1.44 3.95 -32.97
CA GLY A 426 0.56 4.95 -33.56
C GLY A 426 1.27 6.29 -33.82
N LEU A 427 2.07 6.77 -32.87
CA LEU A 427 2.86 8.00 -33.05
C LEU A 427 3.93 7.85 -34.14
N ILE A 428 4.62 6.70 -34.19
CA ILE A 428 5.59 6.39 -35.24
C ILE A 428 4.92 6.44 -36.63
N LEU A 429 3.75 5.80 -36.78
CA LEU A 429 3.01 5.82 -38.06
C LEU A 429 2.58 7.23 -38.50
N ILE A 430 2.35 8.15 -37.55
CA ILE A 430 2.02 9.55 -37.85
C ILE A 430 3.29 10.37 -38.18
N PHE A 431 4.39 10.19 -37.44
CA PHE A 431 5.59 11.04 -37.55
C PHE A 431 6.58 10.60 -38.63
N VAL A 432 6.72 9.29 -38.90
CA VAL A 432 7.64 8.77 -39.92
C VAL A 432 7.41 9.37 -41.32
N PRO A 433 6.18 9.41 -41.88
CA PRO A 433 5.95 10.01 -43.20
C PRO A 433 6.23 11.52 -43.23
N ILE A 434 6.09 12.23 -42.11
CA ILE A 434 6.44 13.65 -41.99
C ILE A 434 7.97 13.83 -42.03
N MET A 435 8.70 12.98 -41.33
CA MET A 435 10.16 13.04 -41.31
C MET A 435 10.75 12.64 -42.67
N GLN A 436 10.13 11.67 -43.36
CA GLN A 436 10.50 11.30 -44.72
C GLN A 436 10.21 12.43 -45.73
N SER A 437 9.14 13.21 -45.57
CA SER A 437 8.86 14.32 -46.48
C SER A 437 9.81 15.51 -46.31
N TRP A 438 10.42 15.68 -45.13
CA TRP A 438 11.48 16.68 -44.93
C TRP A 438 12.74 16.35 -45.74
N ASN A 439 12.98 15.06 -46.01
CA ASN A 439 14.08 14.59 -46.84
C ASN A 439 13.79 14.58 -48.36
N GLN A 440 12.54 14.80 -48.80
CA GLN A 440 12.15 14.68 -50.22
C GLN A 440 12.13 16.02 -51.00
N GLY A 441 12.74 17.07 -50.47
CA GLY A 441 12.84 18.37 -51.16
C GLY A 441 11.78 19.38 -50.72
N ARG A 442 12.00 20.66 -51.08
CA ARG A 442 11.17 21.79 -50.68
C ARG A 442 9.78 21.75 -51.34
N SER A 443 9.60 21.07 -52.47
CA SER A 443 8.29 20.98 -53.15
C SER A 443 7.29 20.13 -52.36
N SER A 444 7.76 19.06 -51.71
CA SER A 444 6.94 18.16 -50.90
C SER A 444 6.45 18.85 -49.62
N GLN A 445 7.28 19.73 -49.05
CA GLN A 445 6.92 20.56 -47.90
C GLN A 445 5.81 21.56 -48.25
N ILE A 446 5.92 22.21 -49.41
CA ILE A 446 4.89 23.14 -49.91
C ILE A 446 3.57 22.40 -50.14
N ALA A 447 3.62 21.19 -50.74
CA ALA A 447 2.45 20.37 -50.98
C ALA A 447 1.72 19.94 -49.68
N LEU A 448 2.46 19.62 -48.61
CA LEU A 448 1.89 19.25 -47.31
C LEU A 448 1.35 20.45 -46.53
N GLN A 449 2.02 21.60 -46.57
CA GLN A 449 1.66 22.77 -45.78
C GLN A 449 0.52 23.59 -46.40
N TYR A 450 0.42 23.61 -47.74
CA TYR A 450 -0.52 24.46 -48.49
C TYR A 450 -1.43 23.66 -49.43
N SER A 451 -1.72 22.40 -49.08
CA SER A 451 -2.54 21.47 -49.87
C SER A 451 -3.94 21.99 -50.20
N ASP A 452 -4.44 22.95 -49.42
CA ASP A 452 -5.78 23.51 -49.50
C ASP A 452 -5.94 24.53 -50.64
N ILE A 453 -4.85 25.14 -51.09
CA ILE A 453 -4.84 26.16 -52.15
C ILE A 453 -4.16 25.70 -53.45
N LEU A 454 -3.57 24.49 -53.45
CA LEU A 454 -2.83 23.95 -54.59
C LEU A 454 -3.72 23.15 -55.53
N LEU A 455 -3.54 23.35 -56.84
CA LEU A 455 -4.17 22.57 -57.90
C LEU A 455 -3.13 22.12 -58.92
N ASP A 456 -2.86 20.81 -58.97
CA ASP A 456 -1.95 20.23 -59.95
C ASP A 456 -2.55 20.26 -61.37
N VAL A 457 -1.75 20.71 -62.34
CA VAL A 457 -2.13 20.80 -63.75
C VAL A 457 -1.04 20.26 -64.67
N ASP A 458 -1.44 19.51 -65.70
CA ASP A 458 -0.51 18.93 -66.68
C ASP A 458 0.21 20.01 -67.51
N LYS A 459 -0.47 21.12 -67.78
CA LYS A 459 0.07 22.28 -68.51
C LYS A 459 -0.45 23.56 -67.88
N LEU A 460 0.46 24.48 -67.55
CA LEU A 460 0.08 25.83 -67.17
C LEU A 460 -0.59 26.54 -68.35
N PRO A 461 -1.70 27.25 -68.14
CA PRO A 461 -2.32 28.06 -69.18
C PRO A 461 -1.31 29.10 -69.66
N LYS A 462 -1.16 29.25 -70.99
CA LYS A 462 -0.33 30.31 -71.57
C LYS A 462 -0.81 31.64 -71.01
N SER A 463 0.11 32.41 -70.43
CA SER A 463 -0.21 33.67 -69.76
C SER A 463 -0.75 34.66 -70.79
N THR A 464 -2.05 34.91 -70.75
CA THR A 464 -2.72 36.01 -71.48
C THR A 464 -2.78 37.28 -70.63
N ALA A 465 -2.19 37.27 -69.43
CA ALA A 465 -2.22 38.39 -68.49
C ALA A 465 -1.29 39.52 -68.94
N ALA A 466 -1.71 40.76 -68.71
CA ALA A 466 -0.97 41.95 -69.14
C ALA A 466 0.41 42.07 -68.48
N GLN A 467 0.56 41.56 -67.23
CA GLN A 467 1.81 41.58 -66.48
C GLN A 467 2.02 40.29 -65.69
N THR A 468 3.26 39.76 -65.71
CA THR A 468 3.66 38.58 -64.95
C THR A 468 4.72 38.98 -63.93
N PHE A 469 4.47 38.71 -62.65
CA PHE A 469 5.36 39.03 -61.53
C PHE A 469 5.95 37.75 -60.93
N THR A 470 7.26 37.75 -60.69
CA THR A 470 7.93 36.66 -59.97
C THR A 470 7.96 36.94 -58.48
N VAL A 471 7.44 36.02 -57.67
CA VAL A 471 7.38 36.12 -56.21
C VAL A 471 8.62 35.43 -55.62
N SER A 472 9.21 36.01 -54.57
CA SER A 472 10.43 35.49 -53.94
C SER A 472 10.22 34.31 -53.01
N SER A 473 9.00 34.14 -52.47
CA SER A 473 8.66 33.04 -51.57
C SER A 473 7.29 32.45 -51.89
N PHE A 474 7.14 31.13 -51.72
CA PHE A 474 5.83 30.49 -51.83
C PHE A 474 4.86 31.04 -50.77
N SER A 475 5.33 31.40 -49.58
CA SER A 475 4.48 31.96 -48.52
C SER A 475 3.81 33.27 -48.91
N ASP A 476 4.48 34.12 -49.70
CA ASP A 476 3.89 35.37 -50.20
C ASP A 476 2.87 35.08 -51.31
N LEU A 477 3.15 34.09 -52.16
CA LEU A 477 2.20 33.60 -53.16
C LEU A 477 0.93 33.03 -52.51
N ALA A 478 1.09 32.26 -51.42
CA ALA A 478 -0.02 31.71 -50.64
C ALA A 478 -0.86 32.81 -49.97
N ARG A 479 -0.24 33.86 -49.43
CA ARG A 479 -0.97 35.02 -48.88
C ARG A 479 -1.82 35.72 -49.94
N LEU A 480 -1.28 35.91 -51.14
CA LEU A 480 -2.01 36.48 -52.26
C LEU A 480 -3.19 35.58 -52.67
N ALA A 481 -2.96 34.28 -52.78
CA ALA A 481 -3.98 33.28 -53.11
C ALA A 481 -5.14 33.32 -52.10
N HIS A 482 -4.85 33.34 -50.79
CA HIS A 482 -5.87 33.48 -49.76
C HIS A 482 -6.58 34.83 -49.79
N SER A 483 -5.86 35.94 -50.03
CA SER A 483 -6.49 37.27 -50.09
C SER A 483 -7.43 37.43 -51.28
N MET A 484 -7.10 36.77 -52.40
CA MET A 484 -7.87 36.84 -53.64
C MET A 484 -8.88 35.68 -53.76
N SER A 485 -8.89 34.74 -52.82
CA SER A 485 -9.69 33.50 -52.85
C SER A 485 -9.49 32.69 -54.14
N LEU A 486 -8.24 32.61 -54.61
CA LEU A 486 -7.85 31.93 -55.85
C LEU A 486 -6.96 30.73 -55.55
N LEU A 487 -6.97 29.72 -56.44
CA LEU A 487 -6.10 28.56 -56.35
C LEU A 487 -4.76 28.83 -57.04
N VAL A 488 -3.69 28.25 -56.48
CA VAL A 488 -2.36 28.24 -57.05
C VAL A 488 -2.22 27.00 -57.93
N LEU A 489 -2.04 27.21 -59.23
CA LEU A 489 -1.77 26.15 -60.19
C LEU A 489 -0.33 25.67 -60.04
N HIS A 490 -0.14 24.37 -59.91
CA HIS A 490 1.18 23.76 -59.80
C HIS A 490 1.46 22.85 -61.00
N GLN A 491 2.64 23.00 -61.59
CA GLN A 491 3.15 22.12 -62.63
C GLN A 491 4.55 21.65 -62.25
N SER A 492 4.76 20.34 -62.26
CA SER A 492 6.09 19.73 -62.13
C SER A 492 6.61 19.36 -63.52
N LYS A 493 7.86 19.74 -63.80
CA LYS A 493 8.58 19.38 -65.02
C LYS A 493 9.99 18.92 -64.65
N GLY A 494 10.14 17.62 -64.40
CA GLY A 494 11.38 17.08 -63.82
C GLY A 494 11.54 17.57 -62.38
N ASN A 495 12.72 18.13 -62.06
CA ASN A 495 12.99 18.72 -60.73
C ASN A 495 12.51 20.17 -60.59
N GLU A 496 11.97 20.78 -61.64
CA GLU A 496 11.48 22.15 -61.62
C GLU A 496 9.98 22.18 -61.35
N HIS A 497 9.60 22.79 -60.23
CA HIS A 497 8.24 23.00 -59.77
C HIS A 497 7.84 24.46 -60.01
N THR A 498 6.86 24.68 -60.88
CA THR A 498 6.32 26.02 -61.14
C THR A 498 4.95 26.17 -60.52
N TYR A 499 4.81 27.18 -59.67
CA TYR A 499 3.57 27.58 -59.01
C TYR A 499 3.09 28.90 -59.61
N LEU A 500 1.83 28.95 -60.03
CA LEU A 500 1.23 30.09 -60.73
C LEU A 500 -0.12 30.44 -60.13
N LEU A 501 -0.25 31.67 -59.64
CA LEU A 501 -1.53 32.28 -59.28
C LEU A 501 -1.97 33.20 -60.43
N LYS A 502 -3.15 32.94 -61.02
CA LYS A 502 -3.67 33.73 -62.12
C LYS A 502 -4.87 34.58 -61.67
N SER A 503 -4.72 35.90 -61.77
CA SER A 503 -5.81 36.87 -61.68
C SER A 503 -6.21 37.37 -63.08
N GLU A 504 -7.27 38.17 -63.21
CA GLU A 504 -7.75 38.68 -64.50
C GLU A 504 -6.69 39.56 -65.19
N ASP A 505 -5.99 40.42 -64.42
CA ASP A 505 -5.04 41.40 -64.96
C ASP A 505 -3.56 41.07 -64.70
N SER A 506 -3.27 40.12 -63.79
CA SER A 506 -1.90 39.84 -63.34
C SER A 506 -1.68 38.36 -63.05
N ALA A 507 -0.49 37.87 -63.35
CA ALA A 507 -0.06 36.51 -63.01
C ALA A 507 1.14 36.55 -62.06
N TYR A 508 1.07 35.80 -60.95
CA TYR A 508 2.16 35.68 -59.99
C TYR A 508 2.79 34.30 -60.07
N ARG A 509 4.10 34.22 -60.26
CA ARG A 509 4.84 32.97 -60.45
C ARG A 509 5.89 32.78 -59.36
N PHE A 510 5.98 31.56 -58.84
CA PHE A 510 7.10 31.10 -58.01
C PHE A 510 7.65 29.81 -58.62
N THR A 511 8.96 29.74 -58.84
CA THR A 511 9.65 28.55 -59.35
C THR A 511 10.57 28.02 -58.28
N LEU A 512 10.50 26.72 -58.06
CA LEU A 512 11.34 26.00 -57.11
C LEU A 512 12.02 24.86 -57.86
N GLN A 513 13.31 24.68 -57.62
CA GLN A 513 14.04 23.52 -58.11
C GLN A 513 14.33 22.62 -56.90
N ASP A 514 13.86 21.37 -56.94
CA ASP A 514 14.22 20.39 -55.92
C ASP A 514 15.60 19.79 -56.26
N GLU A 515 16.47 19.70 -55.26
CA GLU A 515 17.72 18.97 -55.37
C GLU A 515 17.41 17.48 -55.47
N SER A 516 17.93 16.82 -56.51
CA SER A 516 17.82 15.36 -56.64
C SER A 516 18.45 14.72 -55.39
N PRO A 517 17.86 13.67 -54.81
CA PRO A 517 18.58 12.88 -53.83
C PRO A 517 19.81 12.31 -54.53
N GLU A 518 21.01 12.66 -54.07
CA GLU A 518 22.22 11.92 -54.43
C GLU A 518 21.95 10.46 -54.06
N ILE A 519 21.87 9.61 -55.08
CA ILE A 519 21.89 8.16 -54.90
C ILE A 519 23.34 7.84 -54.55
N GLU A 520 23.67 7.85 -53.25
CA GLU A 520 24.87 7.16 -52.77
C GLU A 520 24.66 5.66 -53.04
N THR A 521 25.35 5.17 -54.06
CA THR A 521 25.42 3.77 -54.47
C THR A 521 26.19 2.91 -53.49
#